data_AF-A0A257QJ85-F1
#
_entry.id   AF-A0A257QJ85-F1
#
_cell.length_a   1.000
_cell.length_b   1.000
_cell.length_c   1.000
_cell.angle_alpha   90.00
_cell.angle_beta   90.00
_cell.angle_gamma   90.00
#
_symmetry.space_group_name_H-M   'P 1'
#
loop_
_entity.id
_entity.type
_entity.pdbx_description
1 polymer ?
#
loop_
_entity_poly.entity_id
_entity_poly.type
_entity_poly.pdbx_seq_one_letter_code
_entity_poly.pdbx_strand_id
1 'polypeptide(L)'
;DRLLALADLPARLAPLYDMVDRERRAFECGDRISWIRLSNAFHVEMARLLGNQVLTEMLHSLCARTSLVIAYYDTPNDSACSYFEHQDILDKLSHLDAPAAKAAMHHHLEDCERRMNEPEKGPVDPWLAFAVKR
;
A
#
# COMPACT_ATOMS: atom_id res chain seq x y z
N ASP A 1 -6.42 -6.99 16.93
CA ASP A 1 -7.43 -7.16 18.01
C ASP A 1 -8.09 -5.82 18.35
N ARG A 2 -7.33 -4.72 18.57
CA ARG A 2 -7.92 -3.38 18.80
C ARG A 2 -8.79 -2.82 17.66
N LEU A 3 -8.43 -3.03 16.39
CA LEU A 3 -9.25 -2.62 15.24
C LEU A 3 -10.61 -3.33 15.20
N LEU A 4 -10.64 -4.62 15.49
CA LEU A 4 -11.85 -5.45 15.44
C LEU A 4 -12.80 -5.19 16.60
N ALA A 5 -12.30 -4.57 17.67
CA ALA A 5 -13.12 -4.14 18.82
C ALA A 5 -13.87 -2.83 18.57
N LEU A 6 -13.66 -2.17 17.42
CA LEU A 6 -14.36 -0.94 17.05
C LEU A 6 -15.76 -1.28 16.53
N ALA A 7 -16.79 -0.87 17.26
CA ALA A 7 -18.19 -1.13 16.90
C ALA A 7 -18.61 -0.49 15.56
N ASP A 8 -17.90 0.53 15.12
CA ASP A 8 -18.08 1.26 13.86
C ASP A 8 -17.04 0.90 12.80
N LEU A 9 -16.38 -0.26 12.92
CA LEU A 9 -15.33 -0.71 11.99
C LEU A 9 -15.76 -0.62 10.50
N PRO A 10 -16.95 -1.09 10.07
CA PRO A 10 -17.34 -0.97 8.66
C PRO A 10 -17.37 0.48 8.15
N ALA A 11 -17.87 1.42 8.98
CA ALA A 11 -17.89 2.84 8.64
C ALA A 11 -16.47 3.44 8.59
N ARG A 12 -15.56 2.94 9.43
CA ARG A 12 -14.15 3.32 9.44
C ARG A 12 -13.35 2.75 8.26
N LEU A 13 -13.75 1.60 7.73
CA LEU A 13 -13.12 0.98 6.55
C LEU A 13 -13.59 1.61 5.24
N ALA A 14 -14.78 2.20 5.18
CA ALA A 14 -15.32 2.78 3.94
C ALA A 14 -14.37 3.79 3.24
N PRO A 15 -13.69 4.72 3.95
CA PRO A 15 -12.70 5.60 3.32
C PRO A 15 -11.47 4.86 2.78
N LEU A 16 -11.08 3.73 3.39
CA LEU A 16 -9.97 2.91 2.90
C LEU A 16 -10.35 2.18 1.61
N TYR A 17 -11.59 1.69 1.50
CA TYR A 17 -12.07 1.10 0.24
C TYR A 17 -12.07 2.11 -0.91
N ASP A 18 -12.50 3.36 -0.67
CA ASP A 18 -12.41 4.43 -1.69
C ASP A 18 -10.96 4.69 -2.11
N MET A 19 -10.03 4.66 -1.16
CA MET A 19 -8.62 4.87 -1.45
C MET A 19 -8.02 3.72 -2.28
N VAL A 20 -8.37 2.47 -1.99
CA VAL A 20 -7.96 1.31 -2.80
C VAL A 20 -8.58 1.34 -4.20
N ASP A 21 -9.82 1.82 -4.34
CA ASP A 21 -10.46 2.02 -5.63
C ASP A 21 -9.75 3.09 -6.48
N ARG A 22 -9.30 4.17 -5.83
CA ARG A 22 -8.47 5.21 -6.47
C ARG A 22 -7.09 4.67 -6.83
N GLU A 23 -6.48 3.84 -5.99
CA GLU A 23 -5.21 3.18 -6.25
C GLU A 23 -5.30 2.28 -7.49
N ARG A 24 -6.35 1.47 -7.58
CA ARG A 24 -6.66 0.63 -8.75
C ARG A 24 -6.78 1.46 -10.01
N ARG A 25 -7.58 2.53 -10.00
CA ARG A 25 -7.72 3.43 -11.15
C ARG A 25 -6.40 4.05 -11.59
N ALA A 26 -5.56 4.48 -10.65
CA ALA A 26 -4.25 5.06 -10.94
C ALA A 26 -3.32 4.03 -11.60
N PHE A 27 -3.35 2.78 -11.14
CA PHE A 27 -2.61 1.68 -11.76
C PHE A 27 -3.12 1.39 -13.18
N GLU A 28 -4.43 1.21 -13.35
CA GLU A 28 -5.07 0.87 -14.63
C GLU A 28 -4.85 1.94 -15.72
N CYS A 29 -4.80 3.23 -15.34
CA CYS A 29 -4.53 4.32 -16.29
C CYS A 29 -3.03 4.61 -16.49
N GLY A 30 -2.14 3.90 -15.79
CA GLY A 30 -0.70 4.11 -15.86
C GLY A 30 -0.18 5.35 -15.13
N ASP A 31 -0.99 5.97 -14.27
CA ASP A 31 -0.56 7.06 -13.39
C ASP A 31 0.25 6.50 -12.20
N ARG A 32 1.52 6.21 -12.49
CA ARG A 32 2.46 5.61 -11.54
C ARG A 32 2.67 6.47 -10.29
N ILE A 33 2.67 7.81 -10.42
CA ILE A 33 2.90 8.71 -9.29
C ILE A 33 1.71 8.63 -8.33
N SER A 34 0.49 8.72 -8.85
CA SER A 34 -0.71 8.61 -8.02
C SER A 34 -0.84 7.21 -7.39
N TRP A 35 -0.53 6.16 -8.15
CA TRP A 35 -0.54 4.79 -7.64
C TRP A 35 0.38 4.61 -6.42
N ILE A 36 1.66 5.00 -6.54
CA ILE A 36 2.63 4.90 -5.44
C ILE A 36 2.17 5.73 -4.23
N ARG A 37 1.67 6.95 -4.46
CA ARG A 37 1.20 7.81 -3.36
C ARG A 37 0.00 7.22 -2.63
N LEU A 38 -0.96 6.65 -3.36
CA LEU A 38 -2.17 6.03 -2.79
C LEU A 38 -1.83 4.75 -2.03
N SER A 39 -0.97 3.91 -2.60
CA SER A 39 -0.44 2.71 -1.93
C SER A 39 0.23 3.05 -0.60
N ASN A 40 1.05 4.10 -0.55
CA ASN A 40 1.70 4.51 0.70
C ASN A 40 0.72 5.13 1.72
N ALA A 41 -0.26 5.91 1.24
CA ALA A 41 -1.28 6.52 2.09
C ALA A 41 -2.16 5.47 2.79
N PHE A 42 -2.36 4.30 2.18
CA PHE A 42 -3.07 3.17 2.77
C PHE A 42 -2.51 2.75 4.14
N HIS A 43 -1.20 2.54 4.24
CA HIS A 43 -0.58 2.14 5.51
C HIS A 43 -0.73 3.19 6.61
N VAL A 44 -0.64 4.47 6.24
CA VAL A 44 -0.78 5.59 7.18
C VAL A 44 -2.22 5.66 7.71
N GLU A 45 -3.23 5.55 6.85
CA GLU A 45 -4.63 5.57 7.28
C GLU A 45 -5.00 4.33 8.13
N MET A 46 -4.46 3.15 7.80
CA MET A 46 -4.60 1.95 8.62
C MET A 46 -4.07 2.16 10.04
N ALA A 47 -2.92 2.82 10.20
CA ALA A 47 -2.36 3.15 11.51
C ALA A 47 -3.14 4.25 12.24
N ARG A 48 -3.69 5.21 11.49
CA ARG A 48 -4.58 6.24 12.05
C ARG A 48 -5.83 5.63 12.66
N LEU A 49 -6.41 4.60 12.04
CA LEU A 49 -7.57 3.87 12.60
C LEU A 49 -7.26 3.17 13.93
N LEU A 50 -6.01 2.78 14.17
CA LEU A 50 -5.56 2.19 15.44
C LEU A 50 -5.41 3.23 16.56
N GLY A 51 -5.48 4.53 16.25
CA GLY A 51 -5.25 5.61 17.20
C GLY A 51 -3.82 5.61 17.77
N ASN A 52 -2.87 4.97 17.08
CA ASN A 52 -1.49 4.86 17.52
C ASN A 52 -0.64 5.89 16.78
N GLN A 53 -0.50 7.07 17.39
CA GLN A 53 0.22 8.19 16.80
C GLN A 53 1.70 7.87 16.54
N VAL A 54 2.36 7.13 17.45
CA VAL A 54 3.75 6.70 17.26
C VAL A 54 3.89 5.80 16.05
N LEU A 55 3.00 4.81 15.91
CA LEU A 55 2.99 3.92 14.73
C LEU A 55 2.70 4.69 13.44
N THR A 56 1.81 5.68 13.51
CA THR A 56 1.47 6.53 12.36
C THR A 56 2.68 7.34 11.89
N GLU A 57 3.41 7.97 12.81
CA GLU A 57 4.63 8.74 12.49
C GLU A 57 5.77 7.84 11.97
N MET A 58 5.93 6.64 12.54
CA MET A 58 6.91 5.66 12.07
C MET A 58 6.58 5.17 10.66
N LEU A 59 5.33 4.81 10.39
CA LEU A 59 4.89 4.38 9.05
C LEU A 59 4.98 5.51 8.04
N HIS A 60 4.65 6.74 8.41
CA HIS A 60 4.83 7.89 7.50
C HIS A 60 6.30 8.06 7.08
N SER A 61 7.24 7.94 8.03
CA SER A 61 8.68 8.01 7.75
C SER A 61 9.16 6.82 6.90
N LEU A 62 8.68 5.61 7.19
CA LEU A 62 9.04 4.39 6.48
C LEU A 62 8.48 4.39 5.04
N CYS A 63 7.19 4.65 4.87
CA CYS A 63 6.51 4.76 3.59
C CYS A 63 7.14 5.85 2.70
N ALA A 64 7.55 6.99 3.27
CA ALA A 64 8.24 8.03 2.49
C ALA A 64 9.60 7.55 1.93
N ARG A 65 10.32 6.71 2.66
CA ARG A 65 11.61 6.14 2.22
C ARG A 65 11.41 5.00 1.22
N THR A 66 10.42 4.13 1.44
CA THR A 66 10.12 3.02 0.53
C THR A 66 9.44 3.49 -0.75
N SER A 67 8.73 4.62 -0.77
CA SER A 67 8.16 5.24 -1.99
C SER A 67 9.20 5.43 -3.10
N LEU A 68 10.41 5.89 -2.75
CA LEU A 68 11.52 6.08 -3.70
C LEU A 68 12.08 4.76 -4.21
N VAL A 69 12.11 3.74 -3.34
CA VAL A 69 12.57 2.40 -3.68
C VAL A 69 11.57 1.71 -4.60
N ILE A 70 10.27 1.74 -4.28
CA ILE A 70 9.20 1.23 -5.15
C ILE A 70 9.18 1.98 -6.50
N ALA A 71 9.36 3.31 -6.48
CA ALA A 71 9.49 4.09 -7.70
C ALA A 71 10.74 3.74 -8.54
N TYR A 72 11.76 3.15 -7.94
CA TYR A 72 13.00 2.76 -8.64
C TYR A 72 12.97 1.30 -9.13
N TYR A 73 12.49 0.37 -8.30
CA TYR A 73 12.56 -1.06 -8.57
C TYR A 73 11.30 -1.64 -9.21
N ASP A 74 10.12 -1.02 -9.02
CA ASP A 74 8.87 -1.64 -9.48
C ASP A 74 8.62 -1.37 -10.97
N THR A 75 8.57 -2.43 -11.77
CA THR A 75 8.24 -2.38 -13.20
C THR A 75 6.77 -2.79 -13.39
N PRO A 76 5.98 -2.07 -14.22
CA PRO A 76 4.51 -2.21 -14.27
C PRO A 76 3.94 -3.60 -14.62
N ASN A 77 4.79 -4.55 -15.02
CA ASN A 77 4.37 -5.81 -15.62
C ASN A 77 4.67 -7.04 -14.75
N ASP A 78 5.31 -6.86 -13.58
CA ASP A 78 5.71 -7.94 -12.67
C ASP A 78 5.22 -7.71 -11.23
N SER A 79 4.60 -6.54 -10.95
CA SER A 79 4.07 -6.22 -9.63
C SER A 79 2.82 -7.05 -9.37
N ALA A 80 2.88 -7.97 -8.40
CA ALA A 80 1.68 -8.37 -7.67
C ALA A 80 1.02 -7.07 -7.17
N CYS A 81 -0.12 -6.74 -7.77
CA CYS A 81 -0.69 -5.40 -7.67
C CYS A 81 -1.09 -5.10 -6.22
N SER A 82 -0.48 -4.07 -5.64
CA SER A 82 -0.69 -3.64 -4.24
C SER A 82 -2.16 -3.42 -3.91
N TYR A 83 -2.97 -2.96 -4.89
CA TYR A 83 -4.40 -2.73 -4.68
C TYR A 83 -5.20 -4.03 -4.44
N PHE A 84 -4.81 -5.16 -5.03
CA PHE A 84 -5.49 -6.45 -4.75
C PHE A 84 -5.20 -6.91 -3.33
N GLU A 85 -3.97 -6.77 -2.87
CA GLU A 85 -3.57 -7.13 -1.51
C GLU A 85 -4.21 -6.20 -0.47
N HIS A 86 -4.25 -4.89 -0.74
CA HIS A 86 -4.94 -3.93 0.12
C HIS A 86 -6.43 -4.23 0.23
N GLN A 87 -7.09 -4.57 -0.89
CA GLN A 87 -8.49 -4.95 -0.88
C GLN A 87 -8.72 -6.21 -0.04
N ASP A 88 -7.91 -7.26 -0.23
CA ASP A 88 -7.99 -8.51 0.52
C ASP A 88 -7.80 -8.30 2.05
N ILE A 89 -6.89 -7.41 2.45
CA ILE A 89 -6.71 -7.00 3.86
C ILE A 89 -7.99 -6.37 4.41
N LEU A 90 -8.61 -5.42 3.66
CA LEU A 90 -9.84 -4.75 4.09
C LEU A 90 -11.02 -5.72 4.18
N ASP A 91 -11.14 -6.64 3.21
CA ASP A 91 -12.20 -7.64 3.18
C ASP A 91 -12.11 -8.54 4.42
N LYS A 92 -10.91 -9.04 4.74
CA LYS A 92 -10.65 -9.85 5.95
C LYS A 92 -10.94 -9.09 7.24
N LEU A 93 -10.61 -7.80 7.31
CA LEU A 93 -10.97 -6.95 8.44
C LEU A 93 -12.47 -6.74 8.56
N SER A 94 -13.18 -6.58 7.44
CA SER A 94 -14.64 -6.40 7.43
C SER A 94 -15.39 -7.64 7.92
N HIS A 95 -14.82 -8.82 7.72
CA HIS A 95 -15.32 -10.10 8.23
C HIS A 95 -14.91 -10.39 9.69
N LEU A 96 -14.22 -9.46 10.35
CA LEU A 96 -13.71 -9.62 11.72
C LEU A 96 -12.72 -10.79 11.88
N ASP A 97 -12.06 -11.21 10.80
CA ASP A 97 -11.08 -12.29 10.81
C ASP A 97 -9.67 -11.74 11.09
N ALA A 98 -9.34 -11.59 12.38
CA ALA A 98 -8.04 -11.09 12.82
C ALA A 98 -6.86 -11.94 12.33
N PRO A 99 -6.89 -13.28 12.46
CA PRO A 99 -5.84 -14.14 11.94
C PRO A 99 -5.62 -13.97 10.44
N ALA A 100 -6.69 -13.99 9.63
CA ALA A 100 -6.56 -13.85 8.18
C ALA A 100 -6.05 -12.46 7.79
N ALA A 101 -6.58 -11.38 8.40
CA ALA A 101 -6.13 -10.02 8.11
C ALA A 101 -4.63 -9.82 8.45
N LYS A 102 -4.14 -10.42 9.54
CA LYS A 102 -2.72 -10.40 9.90
C LYS A 102 -1.87 -11.16 8.88
N ALA A 103 -2.32 -12.34 8.46
CA ALA A 103 -1.62 -13.13 7.45
C ALA A 103 -1.54 -12.39 6.11
N ALA A 104 -2.63 -11.74 5.69
CA ALA A 104 -2.67 -10.93 4.47
C ALA A 104 -1.71 -9.74 4.52
N MET A 105 -1.69 -8.98 5.63
CA MET A 105 -0.74 -7.88 5.81
C MET A 105 0.71 -8.37 5.84
N HIS A 106 0.97 -9.52 6.46
CA HIS A 106 2.32 -10.08 6.49
C HIS A 106 2.80 -10.44 5.08
N HIS A 107 1.97 -11.16 4.32
CA HIS A 107 2.26 -11.53 2.94
C HIS A 107 2.53 -10.30 2.06
N HIS A 108 1.68 -9.27 2.16
CA HIS A 108 1.86 -8.01 1.45
C HIS A 108 3.21 -7.34 1.75
N LEU A 109 3.65 -7.35 3.02
CA LEU A 109 4.94 -6.78 3.42
C LEU A 109 6.13 -7.63 2.94
N GLU A 110 6.01 -8.96 2.96
CA GLU A 110 7.03 -9.86 2.38
C GLU A 110 7.18 -9.63 0.87
N ASP A 111 6.07 -9.41 0.17
CA ASP A 111 6.06 -9.12 -1.26
C ASP A 111 6.66 -7.75 -1.56
N CYS A 112 6.37 -6.74 -0.73
CA CYS A 112 7.07 -5.44 -0.78
C CYS A 112 8.58 -5.59 -0.56
N GLU A 113 9.00 -6.35 0.45
CA GLU A 113 10.41 -6.58 0.76
C GLU A 113 11.13 -7.33 -0.37
N ARG A 114 10.48 -8.32 -0.97
CA ARG A 114 11.04 -9.07 -2.10
C ARG A 114 11.33 -8.16 -3.28
N ARG A 115 10.41 -7.25 -3.62
CA ARG A 115 10.60 -6.25 -4.68
C ARG A 115 11.77 -5.31 -4.40
N MET A 116 12.03 -4.99 -3.14
CA MET A 116 13.18 -4.17 -2.74
C MET A 116 14.52 -4.91 -2.83
N ASN A 117 14.50 -6.24 -2.72
CA ASN A 117 15.70 -7.09 -2.71
C ASN A 117 16.02 -7.70 -4.08
N GLU A 118 15.20 -7.46 -5.11
CA GLU A 118 15.52 -7.89 -6.47
C GLU A 118 16.74 -7.12 -7.02
N PRO A 119 17.72 -7.82 -7.62
CA PRO A 119 18.96 -7.21 -8.07
C PRO A 119 18.68 -6.16 -9.16
N GLU A 120 19.39 -5.04 -9.05
CA GLU A 120 19.35 -3.89 -9.94
C GLU A 120 19.29 -4.31 -11.42
N LYS A 121 18.15 -4.10 -12.09
CA LYS A 121 17.98 -4.35 -13.53
C LYS A 121 18.70 -3.25 -14.33
N GLY A 122 20.03 -3.21 -14.27
CA GLY A 122 20.88 -2.31 -15.06
C GLY A 122 20.60 -0.81 -14.85
N PRO A 123 21.33 0.10 -15.53
CA PRO A 123 21.12 1.53 -15.35
C PRO A 123 19.77 1.92 -15.97
N VAL A 124 18.74 2.06 -15.14
CA VAL A 124 17.48 2.71 -15.49
C VAL A 124 17.69 4.20 -15.21
N ASP A 125 17.51 5.04 -16.23
CA ASP A 125 17.65 6.49 -16.08
C ASP A 125 16.74 6.99 -14.94
N PRO A 126 17.29 7.57 -13.85
CA PRO A 126 16.51 8.05 -12.70
C PRO A 126 15.43 9.06 -13.08
N TRP A 127 15.59 9.74 -14.21
CA TRP A 127 14.63 10.72 -14.72
C TRP A 127 13.40 10.09 -15.38
N LEU A 128 13.42 8.79 -15.72
CA LEU A 128 12.25 8.08 -16.27
C LEU A 128 11.08 8.02 -15.28
N ALA A 129 11.34 7.96 -13.98
CA ALA A 129 10.29 7.98 -12.94
C ALA A 129 9.53 9.32 -12.88
N PHE A 130 10.14 10.40 -13.39
CA PHE A 130 9.57 11.75 -13.45
C PHE A 130 9.17 12.19 -14.86
N ALA A 131 9.32 11.31 -15.86
CA ALA A 131 8.98 11.63 -17.24
C ALA A 131 7.45 11.72 -17.40
N VAL A 132 6.93 12.95 -17.43
CA VAL A 132 5.53 13.24 -17.76
C VAL A 132 5.32 12.96 -19.25
N LYS A 133 4.47 11.97 -19.60
CA LYS A 133 3.97 11.83 -20.97
C LYS A 133 3.11 13.05 -21.30
N ARG A 134 3.52 13.79 -22.33
CA ARG A 134 2.73 14.87 -22.95
C ARG A 134 1.54 14.31 -23.73
#